data_AF-A0A970HCY7-F1
#
_entry.id   AF-A0A970HCY7-F1
#
_cell.length_a   1.000
_cell.length_b   1.000
_cell.length_c   1.000
_cell.angle_alpha   90.00
_cell.angle_beta   90.00
_cell.angle_gamma   90.00
#
_symmetry.space_group_name_H-M   'P 1'
#
loop_
_entity.id
_entity.type
_entity.pdbx_description
1 polymer ?
#
loop_
_entity_poly.entity_id
_entity_poly.type
_entity_poly.pdbx_seq_one_letter_code
_entity_poly.pdbx_strand_id
1 'polypeptide(L)' 'MGSTFPLLKEEGKNPFSLDSKEPSADYVEFIKGEIRYSSLANVFTDQAEELYELSKKDAEERYRRYKALSEHHVL' A
#
# COMPACT_ATOMS: atom_id res chain seq x y z
N MET A 1 -27.63 5.15 -1.37
CA MET A 1 -27.00 4.79 -0.08
C MET A 1 -26.21 3.53 -0.32
N GLY A 2 -24.90 3.66 -0.52
CA GLY A 2 -24.03 2.52 -0.82
C GLY A 2 -23.97 1.58 0.36
N SER A 3 -24.17 0.29 0.10
CA SER A 3 -24.12 -0.78 1.08
C SER A 3 -22.83 -0.67 1.89
N THR A 4 -22.95 -0.42 3.20
CA THR A 4 -21.79 -0.37 4.08
C THR A 4 -21.11 -1.74 4.09
N PHE A 5 -19.78 -1.76 3.96
CA PHE A 5 -18.93 -2.94 3.88
C PHE A 5 -19.28 -4.10 4.85
N PRO A 6 -19.72 -3.87 6.11
CA PRO A 6 -20.12 -4.98 7.00
C PRO A 6 -21.30 -5.81 6.50
N LEU A 7 -22.25 -5.23 5.76
CA LEU A 7 -23.47 -5.91 5.29
C LEU A 7 -23.16 -6.96 4.21
N LEU A 8 -22.11 -6.75 3.41
CA LEU A 8 -21.68 -7.71 2.39
C LEU A 8 -21.31 -9.06 3.01
N LYS A 9 -20.78 -9.06 4.24
CA LYS A 9 -20.47 -10.28 4.98
C LYS A 9 -21.73 -11.08 5.33
N GLU A 10 -22.83 -10.41 5.66
CA GLU A 10 -24.13 -11.06 5.94
C GLU A 10 -24.72 -11.69 4.67
N GLU A 11 -24.37 -11.16 3.49
CA GLU A 11 -24.74 -11.70 2.18
C GLU A 11 -23.79 -12.81 1.67
N GLY A 12 -22.80 -13.25 2.47
CA GLY A 12 -21.78 -14.23 2.03
C GLY A 12 -20.83 -13.67 0.96
N LYS A 13 -20.69 -12.34 0.89
CA LYS A 13 -19.78 -11.65 -0.03
C LYS A 13 -18.59 -11.10 0.73
N ASN A 14 -17.50 -10.85 0.02
CA ASN A 14 -16.33 -10.20 0.59
C ASN A 14 -16.65 -8.75 1.01
N PRO A 15 -16.51 -8.38 2.29
CA PRO A 15 -16.75 -7.01 2.75
C PRO A 15 -15.61 -6.05 2.42
N PHE A 16 -14.46 -6.53 1.95
CA PHE A 16 -13.31 -5.69 1.62
C PHE A 16 -13.24 -5.40 0.12
N SER A 17 -13.20 -4.11 -0.25
CA SER A 17 -12.92 -3.65 -1.61
C SER A 17 -11.58 -2.94 -1.66
N LEU A 18 -10.79 -3.21 -2.71
CA LEU A 18 -9.58 -2.47 -3.03
C LEU A 18 -9.86 -1.59 -4.25
N ASP A 19 -10.15 -0.32 -4.02
CA ASP A 19 -10.55 0.60 -5.10
C ASP A 19 -9.35 1.13 -5.91
N SER A 20 -8.13 1.00 -5.37
CA SER A 20 -6.90 1.38 -6.07
C SER A 20 -6.46 0.29 -7.05
N LYS A 21 -6.07 0.71 -8.25
CA LYS A 21 -5.45 -0.17 -9.26
C LYS A 21 -4.02 -0.59 -8.84
N GLU A 22 -3.43 -1.48 -9.63
CA GLU A 22 -2.01 -1.83 -9.51
C GLU A 22 -1.12 -0.58 -9.64
N PRO A 23 -0.08 -0.44 -8.80
CA PRO A 23 0.86 0.67 -8.89
C PRO A 23 1.65 0.58 -10.19
N SER A 24 1.83 1.72 -10.86
CA SER A 24 2.54 1.81 -12.14
C SER A 24 3.77 2.73 -12.10
N ALA A 25 3.94 3.50 -11.02
CA ALA A 25 5.03 4.44 -10.84
C ALA A 25 6.12 3.86 -9.93
N ASP A 26 7.35 4.37 -10.05
CA ASP A 26 8.43 3.99 -9.13
C ASP A 26 8.20 4.63 -7.75
N TYR A 27 8.17 3.79 -6.72
CA TYR A 27 7.89 4.21 -5.36
C TYR A 27 8.99 5.09 -4.78
N VAL A 28 10.26 4.73 -5.02
CA VAL A 28 11.42 5.43 -4.45
C VAL A 28 11.55 6.81 -5.09
N GLU A 29 11.38 6.90 -6.41
CA GLU A 29 11.32 8.17 -7.14
C GLU A 29 10.21 9.07 -6.59
N PHE A 30 9.01 8.51 -6.41
CA PHE A 30 7.88 9.24 -5.86
C PHE A 30 8.18 9.85 -4.48
N ILE A 31 8.67 9.05 -3.53
CA ILE A 31 8.93 9.56 -2.17
C ILE A 31 10.13 10.51 -2.14
N LYS A 32 11.19 10.27 -2.93
CA LYS A 32 12.35 11.18 -3.02
C LYS A 32 11.96 12.56 -3.59
N GLY A 33 10.83 12.67 -4.30
CA GLY A 33 10.26 13.94 -4.75
C GLY A 33 9.69 14.83 -3.64
N GLU A 34 9.51 14.31 -2.42
CA GLU A 34 8.98 15.07 -1.29
C GLU A 34 10.07 15.40 -0.25
N ILE A 35 10.07 16.65 0.24
CA ILE A 35 11.07 17.16 1.21
C ILE A 35 11.16 16.29 2.48
N ARG A 36 10.02 15.77 2.94
CA ARG A 36 9.95 14.94 4.16
C ARG A 36 10.74 13.63 4.06
N TYR A 37 10.98 13.14 2.84
CA TYR A 37 11.80 11.95 2.62
C TYR A 37 13.20 12.32 2.14
N SER A 38 13.34 13.26 1.20
CA SER A 38 14.66 13.64 0.69
C SER A 38 15.61 14.22 1.74
N SER A 39 15.06 14.81 2.82
CA SER A 39 15.87 15.27 3.97
C SER A 39 16.57 14.12 4.71
N LEU A 40 16.08 12.88 4.64
CA LEU A 40 16.69 11.71 5.27
C LEU A 40 18.09 11.45 4.72
N ALA A 41 18.28 11.61 3.41
CA ALA A 41 19.57 11.40 2.76
C ALA A 41 20.63 12.43 3.16
N ASN A 42 20.23 13.59 3.69
CA ASN A 42 21.16 14.62 4.17
C ASN A 42 21.69 14.31 5.58
N VAL A 43 20.87 13.65 6.41
CA VAL A 43 21.19 13.38 7.82
C VAL A 43 21.78 11.98 8.00
N PHE A 44 21.30 11.01 7.24
CA PHE A 44 21.66 9.59 7.33
C PHE A 44 22.12 9.07 5.97
N THR A 45 23.18 9.67 5.42
CA THR A 45 23.69 9.41 4.06
C THR A 45 23.89 7.92 3.77
N ASP A 46 24.37 7.16 4.76
CA ASP A 46 24.78 5.77 4.58
C ASP A 46 23.59 4.80 4.68
N GLN A 47 22.50 5.22 5.32
CA GLN A 47 21.32 4.38 5.60
C GLN A 47 20.11 4.74 4.74
N ALA A 48 20.08 5.94 4.16
CA ALA A 48 18.90 6.44 3.47
C ALA A 48 18.45 5.52 2.33
N GLU A 49 19.38 4.96 1.55
CA GLU A 49 19.03 4.06 0.46
C GLU A 49 18.40 2.76 0.96
N GLU A 50 18.95 2.16 2.02
CA GLU A 50 18.37 0.97 2.66
C GLU A 50 16.96 1.26 3.21
N LEU A 51 16.77 2.43 3.82
CA LEU A 51 15.47 2.85 4.36
C LEU A 51 14.43 3.11 3.26
N TYR A 52 14.84 3.65 2.10
CA TYR A 52 13.94 3.81 0.95
C TYR A 52 13.51 2.46 0.37
N GLU A 53 14.45 1.53 0.20
CA GLU A 53 14.15 0.19 -0.30
C GLU A 53 13.29 -0.62 0.68
N LEU A 54 13.54 -0.49 1.98
CA LEU A 54 12.68 -1.08 3.01
C LEU A 54 11.25 -0.53 2.93
N SER A 55 11.11 0.80 2.82
CA SER A 55 9.79 1.45 2.68
C SER A 55 9.06 1.00 1.41
N LYS A 56 9.78 0.80 0.30
CA LYS A 56 9.23 0.25 -0.94
C LYS A 56 8.71 -1.16 -0.74
N LYS A 57 9.52 -2.04 -0.14
CA LYS A 57 9.13 -3.42 0.17
C LYS A 57 7.89 -3.48 1.06
N ASP A 58 7.82 -2.66 2.11
CA ASP A 58 6.66 -2.59 3.00
C ASP A 58 5.39 -2.13 2.26
N ALA A 59 5.53 -1.18 1.32
CA ALA A 59 4.42 -0.72 0.49
C ALA A 59 3.92 -1.81 -0.46
N GLU A 60 4.82 -2.55 -1.10
CA GLU A 60 4.50 -3.70 -1.95
C GLU A 60 3.80 -4.82 -1.17
N GLU A 61 4.31 -5.16 0.03
CA GLU A 61 3.72 -6.17 0.90
C GLU A 61 2.31 -5.78 1.34
N ARG A 62 2.11 -4.51 1.72
CA ARG A 62 0.80 -3.98 2.09
C ARG A 62 -0.18 -4.06 0.91
N TYR A 63 0.26 -3.70 -0.30
CA TYR A 63 -0.56 -3.82 -1.50
C TYR A 63 -0.94 -5.29 -1.78
N ARG A 64 0.02 -6.20 -1.76
CA ARG A 64 -0.22 -7.65 -1.95
C ARG A 64 -1.24 -8.18 -0.93
N ARG A 65 -1.13 -7.77 0.33
CA ARG A 65 -2.07 -8.15 1.38
C ARG A 65 -3.49 -7.64 1.09
N TYR A 66 -3.64 -6.38 0.68
CA TYR A 66 -4.95 -5.84 0.33
C TYR A 66 -5.54 -6.49 -0.91
N LYS A 67 -4.74 -6.75 -1.94
CA LYS A 67 -5.18 -7.48 -3.14
C LYS A 67 -5.71 -8.86 -2.77
N ALA A 68 -4.95 -9.62 -1.98
CA ALA A 68 -5.38 -10.92 -1.48
C ALA A 68 -6.68 -10.83 -0.65
N LEU A 69 -6.81 -9.81 0.22
CA LEU A 69 -8.05 -9.58 0.96
C LEU A 69 -9.23 -9.26 0.07
N SER A 70 -9.05 -8.56 -1.06
CA SER A 70 -10.14 -8.27 -2.00
C SER A 70 -10.53 -9.46 -2.89
N GLU A 71 -9.60 -10.36 -3.18
CA GLU A 71 -9.81 -11.52 -4.03
C GLU A 71 -10.33 -12.75 -3.26
N HIS A 72 -10.07 -12.81 -1.95
CA HIS A 72 -10.53 -13.93 -1.12
C HIS A 72 -12.05 -13.91 -0.94
N HIS A 73 -12.73 -14.97 -1.41
CA HIS A 73 -14.14 -15.18 -1.11
C HIS A 73 -14.30 -15.54 0.36
N VAL A 74 -15.09 -14.76 1.10
CA VAL A 74 -15.56 -15.17 2.43
C VAL A 74 -16.70 -16.17 2.20
N LEU A 75 -16.58 -17.39 2.74
CA LEU A 75 -17.63 -18.42 2.71
C LEU A 75 -18.87 -17.97 3.50
#